data_AF-C0XN03-F1
#
_entry.id   AF-C0XN03-F1
#
_cell.length_a   1.000
_cell.length_b   1.000
_cell.length_c   1.000
_cell.angle_alpha   90.00
_cell.angle_beta   90.00
_cell.angle_gamma   90.00
#
_symmetry.space_group_name_H-M   'P 1'
#
loop_
_entity.id
_entity.type
_entity.pdbx_description
1 polymer ?
#
loop_
_entity_poly.entity_id
_entity_poly.type
_entity_poly.pdbx_seq_one_letter_code
_entity_poly.pdbx_strand_id
1 'polypeptide(L)' 'MEITDIIAHKVKVKLTKPIKVTFGEIIDVETLIIKISTDTEIFGYGEACPFEPVTGES' A
#
# COMPACT_ATOMS: atom_id res chain seq x y z
N MET A 1 -15.25 -13.80 -16.25
CA MET A 1 -14.32 -13.39 -15.19
C MET A 1 -14.75 -12.02 -14.77
N GLU A 2 -15.26 -11.93 -13.56
CA GLU A 2 -15.82 -10.74 -12.94
C GLU A 2 -15.22 -10.57 -11.53
N ILE A 3 -15.07 -9.32 -11.09
CA ILE A 3 -14.65 -9.02 -9.72
C ILE A 3 -15.82 -9.26 -8.78
N THR A 4 -15.59 -10.04 -7.72
CA THR A 4 -16.59 -10.36 -6.69
C THR A 4 -16.37 -9.62 -5.38
N ASP A 5 -15.11 -9.24 -5.07
CA ASP A 5 -14.78 -8.52 -3.85
C ASP A 5 -13.47 -7.74 -3.98
N ILE A 6 -13.36 -6.63 -3.23
CA ILE A 6 -12.16 -5.81 -3.12
C ILE A 6 -11.98 -5.42 -1.65
N ILE A 7 -10.89 -5.89 -1.05
CA ILE A 7 -10.54 -5.56 0.33
C ILE A 7 -9.22 -4.82 0.35
N ALA A 8 -9.17 -3.68 1.04
CA ALA A 8 -7.95 -2.93 1.29
C ALA A 8 -7.59 -2.99 2.78
N HIS A 9 -6.34 -3.37 3.07
CA HIS A 9 -5.80 -3.46 4.42
C HIS A 9 -4.68 -2.44 4.60
N LYS A 10 -4.84 -1.56 5.59
CA LYS A 10 -3.76 -0.66 6.00
C LYS A 10 -2.71 -1.42 6.80
N VAL A 11 -1.46 -1.33 6.36
CA VAL A 11 -0.31 -1.99 6.96
C VAL A 11 0.76 -0.95 7.26
N LYS A 12 1.42 -1.08 8.41
CA LYS A 12 2.59 -0.28 8.78
C LYS A 12 3.82 -1.16 8.73
N VAL A 13 4.77 -0.82 7.87
CA VAL A 13 6.01 -1.58 7.66
C VAL A 13 7.17 -0.80 8.24
N LYS A 14 7.82 -1.36 9.25
CA LYS A 14 9.02 -0.76 9.84
C LYS A 14 10.22 -0.97 8.93
N LEU A 15 10.96 0.09 8.63
CA LEU A 15 12.18 -0.01 7.84
C LEU A 15 13.32 -0.58 8.68
N THR A 16 14.19 -1.38 8.05
CA THR A 16 15.38 -1.94 8.71
C THR A 16 16.43 -0.86 9.01
N LYS A 17 16.41 0.23 8.24
CA LYS A 17 17.20 1.44 8.46
C LYS A 17 16.39 2.67 8.04
N PRO A 18 16.51 3.81 8.75
CA PRO A 18 15.83 5.03 8.37
C PRO A 18 16.30 5.58 7.01
N ILE A 19 15.39 6.26 6.30
CA ILE A 19 15.70 7.03 5.08
C ILE A 19 15.62 8.51 5.41
N LYS A 20 16.67 9.27 5.11
CA LYS A 20 16.71 10.73 5.30
C LYS A 20 16.38 11.44 3.99
N VAL A 21 15.44 12.36 4.06
CA VAL A 21 15.01 13.25 2.96
C VAL A 21 14.99 14.69 3.47
N THR A 22 14.87 15.67 2.57
CA THR A 22 14.97 17.10 2.91
C THR A 22 13.97 17.54 4.00
N PHE A 23 12.80 16.90 4.08
CA PHE A 23 11.72 17.25 5.00
C PHE A 23 11.60 16.31 6.21
N GLY A 24 12.54 15.39 6.42
CA GLY A 24 12.55 14.56 7.62
C GLY A 24 13.23 13.21 7.47
N GLU A 25 12.94 12.33 8.41
CA GLU A 25 13.42 10.96 8.46
C GLU A 25 12.24 9.99 8.45
N ILE A 26 12.28 9.03 7.54
CA ILE A 26 11.25 8.00 7.38
C ILE A 26 11.78 6.72 8.07
N ILE A 27 11.09 6.28 9.12
CA ILE A 27 11.46 5.08 9.90
C ILE A 27 10.51 3.90 9.67
N ASP A 28 9.32 4.19 9.16
CA ASP A 28 8.29 3.25 8.76
C ASP A 28 7.46 3.85 7.64
N VAL A 29 6.75 3.00 6.91
CA VAL A 29 5.82 3.39 5.86
C VAL A 29 4.44 2.83 6.17
N GLU A 30 3.41 3.62 5.89
CA GLU A 30 2.03 3.15 5.84
C GLU A 30 1.68 2.85 4.39
N THR A 31 1.12 1.67 4.13
CA THR A 31 0.75 1.22 2.79
C THR A 31 -0.60 0.50 2.85
N LEU A 32 -1.30 0.46 1.72
CA LEU A 32 -2.52 -0.33 1.53
C LEU A 32 -2.18 -1.58 0.73
N ILE A 33 -2.46 -2.76 1.29
CA ILE A 33 -2.46 -4.02 0.56
C ILE A 33 -3.88 -4.30 0.11
N ILE A 34 -4.07 -4.46 -1.20
CA ILE A 34 -5.37 -4.66 -1.82
C ILE A 34 -5.45 -6.10 -2.30
N LYS A 35 -6.52 -6.80 -1.94
CA LYS A 35 -6.87 -8.11 -2.49
C LYS A 35 -8.14 -7.95 -3.32
N ILE A 36 -8.08 -8.39 -4.57
CA ILE A 36 -9.23 -8.50 -5.47
C ILE A 36 -9.56 -9.98 -5.64
N SER A 37 -10.81 -10.35 -5.39
CA SER A 37 -11.32 -11.71 -5.64
C SER A 37 -12.19 -11.72 -6.89
N THR A 38 -12.19 -12.84 -7.62
CA THR A 38 -13.03 -13.03 -8.81
C THR A 38 -13.96 -14.22 -8.67
N ASP A 39 -14.98 -14.29 -9.52
CA ASP A 39 -15.90 -15.42 -9.65
C ASP A 39 -15.22 -16.71 -10.12
N THR A 40 -13.99 -16.60 -10.64
CA THR A 40 -13.18 -17.73 -11.12
C THR A 40 -12.19 -18.28 -10.08
N GLU A 41 -12.29 -17.90 -8.81
CA GLU A 41 -11.35 -18.29 -7.72
C GLU A 41 -9.90 -17.83 -7.97
N ILE A 42 -9.69 -16.88 -8.89
CA ILE A 42 -8.41 -16.21 -9.11
C ILE A 42 -8.37 -14.94 -8.25
N PHE A 43 -7.24 -14.71 -7.58
CA PHE A 43 -7.02 -13.56 -6.73
C PHE A 43 -5.91 -12.67 -7.27
N GLY A 44 -6.15 -11.35 -7.27
CA GLY A 44 -5.14 -10.33 -7.56
C GLY A 44 -4.71 -9.63 -6.26
N TYR A 45 -3.42 -9.32 -6.15
CA TYR A 45 -2.90 -8.47 -5.08
C TYR A 45 -2.27 -7.21 -5.67
N GLY A 46 -2.55 -6.07 -5.05
CA GLY A 46 -1.97 -4.77 -5.39
C GLY A 46 -1.51 -4.05 -4.13
N GLU A 47 -0.73 -3.00 -4.33
CA GLU A 47 -0.20 -2.17 -3.24
C GLU A 47 -0.29 -0.69 -3.61
N ALA A 48 -0.62 0.15 -2.63
CA ALA A 48 -0.50 1.61 -2.73
C ALA A 48 0.14 2.18 -1.45
N CYS A 49 1.38 2.68 -1.57
CA CYS A 49 2.09 3.38 -0.51
C CYS A 49 2.02 4.90 -0.79
N PRO A 50 1.10 5.65 -0.16
CA PRO A 50 0.93 7.07 -0.42
C PRO A 50 2.18 7.87 -0.03
N PHE A 51 2.48 8.91 -0.80
CA PHE A 51 3.56 9.84 -0.48
C PHE A 51 3.20 11.27 -0.88
N GLU A 52 2.59 11.97 0.07
CA GLU A 52 2.07 13.34 -0.07
C GLU A 52 3.07 14.31 -0.75
N PRO A 53 4.38 14.31 -0.44
CA PRO A 53 5.32 15.24 -1.08
C PRO A 53 5.52 15.04 -2.60
N VAL A 54 5.08 13.91 -3.16
CA VAL A 54 5.23 13.60 -4.60
C VAL A 54 3.88 13.59 -5.32
N THR A 55 2.86 12.94 -4.75
CA THR A 55 1.56 12.75 -5.43
C THR A 55 0.39 13.44 -4.72
N GLY A 56 0.57 13.95 -3.51
CA GLY A 56 -0.50 14.55 -2.70
C GLY A 56 -1.46 13.53 -2.06
N GLU A 57 -1.15 12.23 -2.14
CA GLU A 57 -1.93 11.15 -1.53
C GLU A 57 -1.47 10.89 -0.08
N SER A 58 -2.41 10.57 0.83
CA SER A 58 -2.17 10.36 2.27
C SER A 58 -2.92 9.15 2.84
#